data_AF-F2LCI0-F1
#
_entry.id   AF-F2LCI0-F1
#
_cell.length_a   1.000
_cell.length_b   1.000
_cell.length_c   1.000
_cell.angle_alpha   90.00
_cell.angle_beta   90.00
_cell.angle_gamma   90.00
#
_symmetry.space_group_name_H-M   'P 1'
#
loop_
_entity.id
_entity.type
_entity.pdbx_description
1 polymer ?
#
loop_
_entity_poly.entity_id
_entity_poly.type
_entity_poly.pdbx_seq_one_letter_code
_entity_poly.pdbx_strand_id
1 'polypeptide(L)'
;MADTRQGRLARLDALRIEIRTLIAEVSHAADVELLDLMADEIGSFARHKAAQEARTWAATAGITLETGLMQLARSLPNSTAKRTRHD
;
A
#
# COMPACT_ATOMS: atom_id res chain seq x y z
N MET A 1 18.97 7.98 -21.29
CA MET A 1 19.05 7.21 -20.02
C MET A 1 18.25 7.84 -18.88
N ALA A 2 18.07 9.17 -18.84
CA ALA A 2 17.16 9.80 -17.87
C ALA A 2 15.68 9.44 -18.12
N ASP A 3 15.23 9.40 -19.37
CA ASP A 3 13.82 9.06 -19.71
C ASP A 3 13.42 7.64 -19.33
N THR A 4 14.34 6.67 -19.42
CA THR A 4 14.08 5.28 -18.99
C THR A 4 14.03 5.15 -17.46
N ARG A 5 14.71 6.03 -16.72
CA ARG A 5 14.62 6.12 -15.26
C ARG A 5 13.31 6.81 -14.85
N GLN A 6 12.94 7.90 -15.51
CA GLN A 6 11.68 8.62 -15.29
C GLN A 6 10.47 7.71 -15.54
N GLY A 7 10.46 6.97 -16.65
CA GLY A 7 9.39 6.00 -16.96
C GLY A 7 9.30 4.86 -15.94
N ARG A 8 10.42 4.43 -15.37
CA ARG A 8 10.43 3.42 -14.30
C ARG A 8 9.83 3.95 -13.00
N LEU A 9 10.12 5.20 -12.62
CA LEU A 9 9.53 5.84 -11.44
C LEU A 9 8.02 6.02 -11.61
N ALA A 10 7.58 6.49 -12.77
CA ALA A 10 6.15 6.64 -13.07
C ALA A 10 5.40 5.30 -12.99
N ARG A 11 6.00 4.20 -13.49
CA ARG A 11 5.43 2.85 -13.36
C ARG A 11 5.34 2.39 -11.90
N LEU A 12 6.35 2.66 -11.09
CA LEU A 12 6.33 2.32 -9.67
C LEU A 12 5.28 3.11 -8.89
N ASP A 13 5.09 4.39 -9.22
CA ASP A 13 4.03 5.20 -8.63
C ASP A 13 2.63 4.70 -9.02
N ALA A 14 2.43 4.27 -10.27
CA ALA A 14 1.16 3.67 -10.71
C ALA A 14 0.85 2.37 -9.94
N LEU A 15 1.82 1.45 -9.84
CA LEU A 15 1.68 0.21 -9.08
C LEU A 15 1.43 0.48 -7.59
N ARG A 16 2.07 1.51 -7.02
CA ARG A 16 1.81 1.93 -5.63
C ARG A 16 0.34 2.32 -5.45
N ILE A 17 -0.23 3.09 -6.37
CA ILE A 17 -1.62 3.51 -6.29
C ILE A 17 -2.55 2.29 -6.35
N GLU A 18 -2.33 1.39 -7.31
CA GLU A 18 -3.13 0.16 -7.44
C GLU A 18 -3.07 -0.71 -6.18
N ILE A 19 -1.88 -0.92 -5.58
CA ILE A 19 -1.75 -1.71 -4.36
C ILE A 19 -2.45 -1.03 -3.17
N ARG A 20 -2.37 0.31 -3.05
CA ARG A 20 -3.10 1.04 -1.99
C ARG A 20 -4.61 0.92 -2.14
N THR A 21 -5.12 0.95 -3.37
CA THR A 21 -6.53 0.71 -3.66
C THR A 21 -6.95 -0.69 -3.21
N LEU A 22 -6.18 -1.71 -3.60
CA LEU A 22 -6.46 -3.09 -3.19
C LEU A 22 -6.46 -3.27 -1.66
N ILE A 23 -5.50 -2.66 -0.95
CA ILE A 23 -5.44 -2.68 0.51
C ILE A 23 -6.71 -2.06 1.12
N ALA A 24 -7.20 -0.95 0.57
CA ALA A 24 -8.41 -0.30 1.04
C ALA A 24 -9.65 -1.16 0.80
N GLU A 25 -9.77 -1.78 -0.37
CA GLU A 25 -10.87 -2.68 -0.71
C GLU A 25 -10.91 -3.91 0.22
N VAL A 26 -9.77 -4.56 0.44
CA VAL A 26 -9.66 -5.72 1.36
C VAL A 26 -10.01 -5.32 2.79
N SER A 27 -9.50 -4.17 3.25
CA SER A 27 -9.81 -3.67 4.60
C SER A 27 -11.29 -3.36 4.76
N HIS A 28 -11.90 -2.71 3.76
CA HIS A 28 -13.32 -2.37 3.79
C HIS A 28 -14.21 -3.62 3.80
N ALA A 29 -13.93 -4.60 2.94
CA ALA A 29 -14.68 -5.86 2.92
C ALA A 29 -14.56 -6.62 4.25
N ALA A 30 -13.35 -6.68 4.82
CA ALA A 30 -13.13 -7.28 6.13
C ALA A 30 -13.92 -6.57 7.25
N ASP A 31 -14.00 -5.24 7.20
CA ASP A 31 -14.72 -4.44 8.19
C ASP A 31 -16.24 -4.64 8.10
N VAL A 32 -16.78 -4.73 6.88
CA VAL A 32 -18.20 -5.05 6.66
C VAL A 32 -18.54 -6.44 7.20
N GLU A 33 -17.74 -7.45 6.87
CA GLU A 33 -17.94 -8.83 7.37
C GLU A 33 -17.87 -8.90 8.91
N LEU A 34 -16.97 -8.14 9.55
CA LEU A 34 -16.91 -8.06 11.00
C LEU A 34 -18.18 -7.43 11.60
N LEU A 35 -18.74 -6.40 10.97
CA LEU A 35 -19.97 -5.74 11.41
C LEU A 35 -21.20 -6.62 11.21
N ASP A 36 -21.32 -7.30 10.06
CA ASP A 36 -22.43 -8.21 9.77
C ASP A 36 -22.48 -9.37 10.78
N LEU A 37 -21.32 -9.90 11.18
CA LEU A 37 -21.23 -10.94 12.20
C LEU A 37 -21.47 -10.45 13.63
N MET A 38 -21.31 -9.15 13.91
CA MET A 38 -21.71 -8.56 15.19
C MET A 38 -23.22 -8.33 15.26
N ALA A 39 -23.88 -8.13 14.12
CA ALA A 39 -25.33 -7.97 14.03
C ALA A 39 -26.08 -9.32 14.06
N ASP A 40 -25.45 -10.40 13.59
CA ASP A 40 -25.99 -11.76 13.67
C ASP A 40 -25.49 -12.45 14.96
N GLU A 41 -26.35 -12.61 15.98
CA GLU A 41 -26.00 -13.22 17.28
C GLU A 41 -25.44 -14.66 17.17
N ILE A 42 -25.53 -15.28 15.97
CA ILE A 42 -25.04 -16.63 15.63
C ILE A 42 -23.88 -16.54 14.60
N GLY A 43 -22.88 -15.71 14.86
CA GLY A 43 -21.70 -15.59 14.01
C GLY A 43 -20.78 -16.84 14.06
N SER A 44 -20.50 -17.46 12.90
CA SER A 44 -19.48 -18.52 12.79
C SER A 44 -18.09 -17.96 13.11
N PHE A 45 -17.48 -18.40 14.22
CA PHE A 45 -16.13 -18.01 14.66
C PHE A 45 -15.08 -18.09 13.52
N ALA A 46 -15.23 -19.04 12.60
CA ALA A 46 -14.34 -19.20 11.46
C ALA A 46 -14.38 -18.00 10.48
N ARG A 47 -15.56 -17.42 10.23
CA ARG A 47 -15.70 -16.23 9.36
C ARG A 47 -15.13 -14.98 10.03
N HIS A 48 -15.42 -14.80 11.33
CA HIS A 48 -14.85 -13.71 12.11
C HIS A 48 -13.32 -13.74 12.08
N LYS A 49 -12.74 -14.92 12.33
CA LYS A 49 -11.29 -15.11 12.27
C LYS A 49 -10.73 -14.79 10.89
N ALA A 50 -11.36 -15.26 9.81
CA ALA A 50 -10.91 -14.98 8.44
C ALA A 50 -10.96 -13.48 8.09
N ALA A 51 -12.03 -12.78 8.47
CA ALA A 51 -12.14 -11.34 8.27
C ALA A 51 -11.07 -10.57 9.06
N GLN A 52 -10.84 -10.95 10.32
CA GLN A 52 -9.80 -10.32 11.15
C GLN A 52 -8.38 -10.59 10.62
N GLU A 53 -8.12 -11.79 10.10
CA GLU A 53 -6.87 -12.14 9.42
C GLU A 53 -6.67 -11.30 8.16
N ALA A 54 -7.71 -11.13 7.34
CA ALA A 54 -7.67 -10.28 6.15
C ALA A 54 -7.36 -8.81 6.49
N ARG A 55 -8.00 -8.25 7.53
CA ARG A 55 -7.73 -6.89 8.02
C ARG A 55 -6.28 -6.74 8.49
N THR A 56 -5.78 -7.71 9.26
CA THR A 56 -4.40 -7.72 9.77
C THR A 56 -3.38 -7.81 8.62
N TRP A 57 -3.65 -8.65 7.63
CA TRP A 57 -2.85 -8.76 6.42
C TRP A 57 -2.80 -7.43 5.65
N ALA A 58 -3.96 -6.79 5.44
CA ALA A 58 -4.05 -5.53 4.71
C ALA A 58 -3.28 -4.39 5.41
N ALA A 59 -3.41 -4.28 6.74
CA ALA A 59 -2.64 -3.32 7.54
C ALA A 59 -1.13 -3.54 7.42
N THR A 60 -0.69 -4.80 7.53
CA THR A 60 0.73 -5.18 7.40
C THR A 60 1.26 -4.85 6.00
N ALA A 61 0.52 -5.20 4.95
CA ALA A 61 0.89 -4.95 3.56
C ALA A 61 1.07 -3.44 3.28
N GLY A 62 0.19 -2.60 3.83
CA GLY A 62 0.30 -1.14 3.73
C GLY A 62 1.61 -0.61 4.32
N ILE A 63 1.92 -1.01 5.56
CA ILE A 63 3.15 -0.58 6.25
C ILE A 63 4.40 -1.05 5.50
N THR A 64 4.42 -2.31 5.04
CA THR A 64 5.57 -2.86 4.29
C THR A 64 5.78 -2.11 2.98
N LEU A 65 4.72 -1.80 2.24
CA LEU A 65 4.80 -1.05 0.99
C LEU A 65 5.36 0.36 1.21
N GLU A 66 4.84 1.09 2.21
CA GLU A 66 5.31 2.44 2.54
C GLU A 66 6.79 2.44 2.94
N THR A 67 7.19 1.47 3.75
CA THR A 67 8.58 1.30 4.18
C THR A 67 9.51 1.03 2.99
N GLY A 68 9.14 0.09 2.12
CA GLY A 68 9.93 -0.27 0.94
C GLY A 68 10.09 0.91 -0.03
N LEU A 69 9.02 1.69 -0.26
CA LEU A 69 9.07 2.87 -1.11
C LEU A 69 9.91 4.00 -0.51
N MET A 70 9.83 4.21 0.81
CA MET A 70 10.69 5.16 1.50
C MET A 70 12.17 4.77 1.39
N GLN A 71 12.49 3.48 1.52
CA GLN A 71 13.86 2.98 1.30
C GLN A 71 14.31 3.17 -0.16
N LEU A 72 13.44 2.85 -1.12
CA LEU A 72 13.73 3.04 -2.54
C LEU A 72 14.00 4.52 -2.87
N ALA A 73 13.15 5.44 -2.38
CA ALA A 73 13.32 6.88 -2.58
C ALA A 73 14.69 7.37 -2.07
N ARG A 74 15.14 6.89 -0.90
CA ARG A 74 16.45 7.21 -0.33
C ARG A 74 17.63 6.62 -1.12
N SER A 75 17.43 5.49 -1.80
CA SER A 75 18.47 4.83 -2.60
C SER A 75 18.68 5.47 -3.98
N LEU A 76 17.70 6.25 -4.46
CA LEU A 76 17.80 6.94 -5.73
C LEU A 76 18.70 8.19 -5.59
N PRO A 77 19.63 8.44 -6.52
CA PRO A 77 20.49 9.61 -6.46
C PRO A 77 19.64 10.88 -6.47
N ASN A 78 19.85 11.78 -5.50
CA ASN A 78 19.20 13.10 -5.41
C ASN A 78 19.33 13.82 -6.76
N SER A 79 18.27 13.83 -7.57
CA SER A 79 18.24 14.54 -8.86
C SER A 79 18.12 16.07 -8.69
N THR A 80 18.34 16.60 -7.49
CA THR A 80 18.11 18.01 -7.12
C THR A 80 19.38 18.74 -6.64
N ALA A 81 20.56 18.30 -7.07
CA ALA A 81 21.81 19.05 -6.87
C ALA A 81 22.53 19.33 -8.21
N LYS A 82 21.83 19.90 -9.19
CA LYS A 82 22.50 20.66 -10.27
C LYS A 82 21.56 21.68 -10.90
N ARG A 83 21.39 22.83 -10.23
CA ARG A 83 21.01 24.08 -10.90
C ARG A 83 21.34 25.34 -10.10
N THR A 84 22.60 25.49 -9.66
CA THR A 84 23.22 26.81 -9.39
C THR A 84 24.73 26.67 -9.40
N ARG A 85 25.33 26.57 -10.59
CA ARG A 85 26.66 27.13 -10.89
C ARG A 85 26.69 27.43 -12.38
N HIS A 86 26.41 28.67 -12.74
CA HIS A 86 27.06 29.33 -13.85
C HIS A 86 26.98 30.84 -13.62
N ASP A 87 28.18 31.43 -13.53
CA ASP A 87 28.60 32.84 -13.42
C ASP A 87 28.10 33.73 -12.27
#